data_AF-A0A924FA81-F1
#
_entry.id   AF-A0A924FA81-F1
#
_cell.length_a   1.000
_cell.length_b   1.000
_cell.length_c   1.000
_cell.angle_alpha   90.00
_cell.angle_beta   90.00
_cell.angle_gamma   90.00
#
_symmetry.space_group_name_H-M   'P 1'
#
loop_
_entity.id
_entity.type
_entity.pdbx_description
1 polymer ?
#
loop_
_entity_poly.entity_id
_entity_poly.type
_entity_poly.pdbx_seq_one_letter_code
_entity_poly.pdbx_strand_id
1 'polypeptide(L)'
;DISRGDVLVNSDHLPQNSQLIEADVCWMDARPLDESITYLLQHNSKITKCKIREIVYKVDINTLEKEDAYDFKLNDIGRVIIKTADSLPFDFYTDNKANGAAILIDSRTNLTAAALMFRAVAD
;
A
#
# COMPACT_ATOMS: atom_id res chain seq x y z
N ASP A 1 -9.00 -3.22 25.58
CA ASP A 1 -9.40 -1.94 24.97
C ASP A 1 -9.54 -2.16 23.47
N ILE A 2 -10.54 -1.58 22.82
CA ILE A 2 -10.85 -1.73 21.39
C ILE A 2 -11.16 -0.34 20.83
N SER A 3 -10.47 0.06 19.76
CA SER A 3 -10.49 1.38 19.14
C SER A 3 -10.88 1.34 17.66
N ARG A 4 -11.19 2.52 17.09
CA ARG A 4 -11.46 2.65 15.65
C ARG A 4 -10.22 2.27 14.84
N GLY A 5 -10.40 1.39 13.87
CA GLY A 5 -9.31 0.84 13.07
C GLY A 5 -8.81 -0.52 13.56
N ASP A 6 -9.28 -0.99 14.72
CA ASP A 6 -9.06 -2.38 15.14
C ASP A 6 -9.91 -3.33 14.28
N VAL A 7 -9.36 -4.51 14.01
CA VAL A 7 -10.01 -5.54 13.20
C VAL A 7 -10.48 -6.66 14.10
N LEU A 8 -11.77 -6.97 14.04
CA LEU A 8 -12.36 -8.12 14.72
C LEU A 8 -12.32 -9.32 13.79
N VAL A 9 -11.73 -10.42 14.25
CA VAL A 9 -11.50 -11.62 13.44
C VAL A 9 -11.87 -12.89 14.21
N ASN A 10 -12.09 -13.97 13.48
CA ASN A 10 -12.17 -15.30 14.05
C ASN A 10 -10.76 -15.76 14.45
N SER A 11 -10.61 -16.39 15.63
CA SER A 11 -9.32 -16.88 16.14
C SER A 11 -8.63 -17.87 15.21
N ASP A 12 -9.39 -18.59 14.38
CA ASP A 12 -8.87 -19.61 13.48
C ASP A 12 -8.47 -19.02 12.11
N HIS A 13 -8.77 -17.73 11.87
CA HIS A 13 -8.54 -17.04 10.60
C HIS A 13 -7.88 -15.68 10.88
N LEU A 14 -6.66 -15.73 11.40
CA LEU A 14 -5.90 -14.51 11.69
C LEU A 14 -5.36 -13.88 10.39
N PRO A 15 -5.47 -12.56 10.24
CA PRO A 15 -4.86 -11.85 9.12
C PRO A 15 -3.34 -11.79 9.30
N GLN A 16 -2.65 -11.37 8.24
CA GLN A 16 -1.26 -10.96 8.37
C GLN A 16 -1.18 -9.72 9.27
N ASN A 17 -0.09 -9.56 10.01
CA ASN A 17 0.14 -8.37 10.83
C ASN A 17 1.60 -7.94 10.72
N SER A 18 1.86 -6.87 9.97
CA SER A 18 3.21 -6.39 9.70
C SER A 18 3.25 -4.87 9.57
N GLN A 19 4.45 -4.30 9.72
CA GLN A 19 4.74 -2.91 9.35
C GLN A 19 5.32 -2.79 7.95
N LEU A 20 5.80 -3.89 7.38
CA LEU A 20 6.43 -3.93 6.08
C LEU A 20 5.61 -4.80 5.14
N ILE A 21 5.06 -4.15 4.11
CA ILE A 21 4.01 -4.73 3.27
C ILE A 21 4.40 -4.53 1.82
N GLU A 22 4.40 -5.61 1.06
CA GLU A 22 4.53 -5.58 -0.39
C GLU A 22 3.14 -5.39 -1.01
N ALA A 23 3.00 -4.40 -1.87
CA ALA A 23 1.73 -4.05 -2.50
C ALA A 23 1.91 -3.78 -3.99
N ASP A 24 0.95 -4.24 -4.78
CA ASP A 24 0.78 -3.67 -6.11
C ASP A 24 0.15 -2.28 -5.95
N VAL A 25 0.62 -1.32 -6.74
CA VAL A 25 0.21 0.07 -6.68
C VAL A 25 -0.19 0.58 -8.06
N CYS A 26 -1.25 1.37 -8.10
CA CYS A 26 -1.61 2.21 -9.23
C CYS A 26 -1.50 3.67 -8.80
N TRP A 27 -0.60 4.43 -9.44
CA TRP A 27 -0.32 5.81 -9.07
C TRP A 27 -1.22 6.79 -9.81
N MET A 28 -1.79 7.71 -9.04
CA MET A 28 -2.88 8.58 -9.48
C MET A 28 -2.55 10.07 -9.30
N ASP A 29 -1.47 10.42 -8.59
CA ASP A 29 -1.02 11.81 -8.45
C ASP A 29 -0.25 12.25 -9.70
N ALA A 30 -0.47 13.50 -10.12
CA ALA A 30 0.31 14.13 -11.18
C ALA A 30 1.77 14.34 -10.77
N ARG A 31 2.04 14.49 -9.47
CA ARG A 31 3.39 14.50 -8.92
C ARG A 31 3.93 13.07 -8.86
N PRO A 32 5.17 12.83 -9.30
CA PRO A 32 5.79 11.52 -9.14
C PRO A 32 5.81 11.06 -7.68
N LEU A 33 5.83 9.75 -7.47
CA LEU A 33 6.09 9.12 -6.19
C LEU A 33 7.43 9.64 -5.63
N ASP A 34 7.41 10.03 -4.36
CA ASP A 34 8.57 10.55 -3.65
C ASP A 34 8.80 9.71 -2.39
N GLU A 35 9.84 8.88 -2.42
CA GLU A 35 10.21 7.98 -1.33
C GLU A 35 10.70 8.74 -0.07
N SER A 36 11.05 10.03 -0.20
CA SER A 36 11.56 10.83 0.91
C SER A 36 10.45 11.31 1.86
N ILE A 37 9.23 11.49 1.35
CA ILE A 37 8.12 12.07 2.11
C ILE A 37 7.33 11.01 2.89
N THR A 38 6.49 11.48 3.79
CA THR A 38 5.54 10.63 4.53
C THR A 38 4.18 10.72 3.87
N TYR A 39 3.54 9.58 3.66
CA TYR A 39 2.16 9.46 3.21
C TYR A 39 1.27 9.04 4.37
N LEU A 40 -0.05 9.18 4.20
CA LEU A 40 -1.02 8.49 5.01
C LEU A 40 -1.51 7.26 4.25
N LEU A 41 -1.43 6.09 4.87
CA LEU A 41 -2.08 4.88 4.39
C LEU A 41 -3.44 4.78 5.07
N GLN A 42 -4.50 4.81 4.26
CA GLN A 42 -5.84 4.51 4.74
C GLN A 42 -6.20 3.08 4.34
N HIS A 43 -6.40 2.23 5.34
CA HIS A 43 -6.83 0.85 5.23
C HIS A 43 -8.12 0.67 6.03
N ASN A 44 -9.23 0.47 5.33
CA ASN A 44 -10.56 0.50 5.93
C ASN A 44 -10.79 1.77 6.76
N SER A 45 -11.00 1.62 8.07
CA SER A 45 -11.21 2.72 9.02
C SER A 45 -9.93 3.18 9.73
N LYS A 46 -8.80 2.47 9.52
CA LYS A 46 -7.49 2.80 10.08
C LYS A 46 -6.74 3.73 9.13
N ILE A 47 -6.17 4.79 9.69
CA ILE A 47 -5.24 5.68 9.00
C ILE A 47 -3.94 5.65 9.79
N THR A 48 -2.83 5.32 9.13
CA THR A 48 -1.49 5.36 9.73
C THR A 48 -0.53 6.08 8.81
N LYS A 49 0.54 6.65 9.38
CA LYS A 49 1.62 7.21 8.59
C LYS A 49 2.41 6.09 7.94
N CYS A 50 2.89 6.31 6.73
CA CYS A 50 3.77 5.36 6.06
C CYS A 50 4.80 6.06 5.17
N LYS A 51 5.79 5.30 4.74
CA LYS A 51 6.72 5.68 3.68
C LYS A 51 6.77 4.56 2.63
N ILE A 52 6.99 4.94 1.39
CA ILE A 52 7.43 3.98 0.37
C ILE A 52 8.91 3.73 0.63
N ARG A 53 9.26 2.47 0.91
CA ARG A 53 10.64 2.05 1.17
C ARG A 53 11.40 1.80 -0.13
N GLU A 54 10.69 1.27 -1.12
CA GLU A 54 11.28 0.81 -2.38
C GLU A 54 10.20 0.67 -3.46
N ILE A 55 10.54 1.05 -4.69
CA ILE A 55 9.84 0.63 -5.91
C ILE A 55 10.50 -0.65 -6.38
N VAL A 56 9.79 -1.77 -6.33
CA VAL A 56 10.32 -3.09 -6.72
C VAL A 56 10.39 -3.23 -8.23
N TYR A 57 9.32 -2.84 -8.92
CA TYR A 57 9.25 -2.79 -10.39
C TYR A 57 8.05 -1.96 -10.86
N LYS A 58 8.08 -1.55 -12.12
CA LYS A 58 6.91 -1.14 -12.90
C LYS A 58 6.45 -2.22 -13.85
N VAL A 59 5.21 -2.10 -14.30
CA VAL A 59 4.64 -2.91 -15.36
C VAL A 59 4.43 -2.01 -16.57
N ASP A 60 5.04 -2.34 -17.71
CA ASP A 60 4.71 -1.70 -18.97
C ASP A 60 3.26 -2.08 -19.35
N ILE A 61 2.40 -1.08 -19.50
CA ILE A 61 0.96 -1.30 -19.73
C ILE A 61 0.64 -1.92 -21.09
N ASN A 62 1.56 -1.83 -22.05
CA ASN A 62 1.39 -2.35 -23.40
C ASN A 62 1.91 -3.79 -23.52
N THR A 63 3.03 -4.11 -22.85
CA THR A 63 3.66 -5.43 -22.92
C THR A 63 3.35 -6.33 -21.73
N LEU A 64 2.91 -5.76 -20.62
CA LEU A 64 2.72 -6.42 -19.31
C LEU A 64 4.02 -6.96 -18.69
N GLU A 65 5.17 -6.56 -19.23
CA GLU A 65 6.48 -6.95 -18.69
C GLU A 65 6.85 -6.11 -17.47
N LYS A 66 7.64 -6.71 -16.58
CA LYS A 66 8.17 -6.04 -15.40
C LYS A 66 9.49 -5.37 -15.74
N GLU A 67 9.63 -4.11 -15.35
CA GLU A 67 10.85 -3.34 -15.57
C GLU A 67 11.34 -2.69 -14.27
N ASP A 68 12.66 -2.58 -14.12
CA ASP A 68 13.27 -1.81 -13.05
C ASP A 68 12.93 -0.33 -13.24
N ALA A 69 12.56 0.35 -12.16
CA ALA A 69 12.14 1.74 -12.23
C ALA A 69 12.73 2.58 -11.10
N TYR A 70 13.22 3.76 -11.47
CA TYR A 70 13.80 4.75 -10.55
C TYR A 70 12.87 5.94 -10.29
N ASP A 71 11.73 6.01 -10.98
CA ASP A 71 10.67 6.98 -10.75
C ASP A 71 9.32 6.26 -10.79
N PHE A 72 8.22 6.89 -10.37
CA PHE A 72 6.86 6.36 -10.54
C PHE A 72 5.90 7.52 -10.76
N LYS A 73 5.23 7.59 -11.91
CA LYS A 73 4.48 8.75 -12.39
C LYS A 73 3.00 8.42 -12.52
N LEU A 74 2.21 9.43 -12.87
CA LEU A 74 0.78 9.31 -13.11
C LEU A 74 0.48 8.15 -14.08
N ASN A 75 -0.44 7.28 -13.68
CA ASN A 75 -0.87 6.06 -14.37
C ASN A 75 0.14 4.91 -14.41
N ASP A 76 1.31 5.05 -13.78
CA ASP A 76 2.20 3.90 -13.63
C ASP A 76 1.55 2.86 -12.70
N ILE A 77 1.78 1.60 -13.03
CA ILE A 77 1.37 0.44 -12.23
C ILE A 77 2.61 -0.38 -11.95
N GLY A 78 2.68 -0.98 -10.77
CA GLY A 78 3.87 -1.69 -10.36
C GLY A 78 3.74 -2.23 -8.96
N ARG A 79 4.89 -2.49 -8.36
CA ARG A 79 4.99 -3.06 -7.02
C ARG A 79 5.92 -2.25 -6.16
N VAL A 80 5.50 -2.02 -4.92
CA VAL A 80 6.22 -1.24 -3.92
C VAL A 80 6.28 -1.98 -2.60
N ILE A 81 7.30 -1.67 -1.82
CA ILE A 81 7.36 -2.03 -0.40
C ILE A 81 7.01 -0.78 0.41
N ILE A 82 6.03 -0.92 1.29
CA ILE A 82 5.51 0.14 2.14
C ILE A 82 5.88 -0.16 3.58
N LYS A 83 6.43 0.84 4.28
CA LYS A 83 6.67 0.78 5.72
C LYS A 83 5.67 1.66 6.45
N THR A 84 4.77 1.06 7.22
CA THR A 84 3.82 1.77 8.09
C THR A 84 4.44 2.10 9.45
N ALA A 85 3.91 3.13 10.12
CA ALA A 85 4.36 3.53 11.46
C ALA A 85 3.89 2.54 12.54
N ASP A 86 2.66 2.02 12.37
CA ASP A 86 2.06 1.03 13.25
C ASP A 86 1.91 -0.30 12.51
N SER A 87 1.92 -1.42 13.24
CA SER A 87 1.58 -2.71 12.64
C SER A 87 0.14 -2.68 12.11
N LEU A 88 -0.01 -3.15 10.87
CA LEU A 88 -1.28 -3.20 10.18
C LEU A 88 -1.74 -4.65 10.06
N PRO A 89 -2.93 -5.00 10.58
CA PRO A 89 -3.58 -6.26 10.26
C PRO A 89 -4.18 -6.17 8.85
N PHE A 90 -3.81 -7.07 7.95
CA PHE A 90 -4.30 -7.10 6.56
C PHE A 90 -4.36 -8.52 5.99
N ASP A 91 -5.14 -8.69 4.93
CA ASP A 91 -5.15 -9.93 4.15
C ASP A 91 -4.53 -9.71 2.79
N PHE A 92 -4.07 -10.78 2.13
CA PHE A 92 -3.70 -10.68 0.74
C PHE A 92 -4.92 -10.37 -0.12
N TYR A 93 -4.78 -9.46 -1.07
CA TYR A 93 -5.88 -9.01 -1.92
C TYR A 93 -6.51 -10.15 -2.73
N THR A 94 -5.74 -11.19 -3.05
CA THR A 94 -6.23 -12.41 -3.73
C THR A 94 -7.22 -13.19 -2.88
N ASP A 95 -7.07 -13.14 -1.57
CA ASP A 95 -7.80 -13.99 -0.62
C ASP A 95 -8.99 -13.23 -0.03
N ASN A 96 -8.78 -11.94 0.31
CA ASN A 96 -9.82 -11.06 0.80
C ASN A 96 -9.64 -9.62 0.29
N LYS A 97 -10.36 -9.27 -0.78
CA LYS A 97 -10.29 -7.94 -1.40
C LYS A 97 -10.67 -6.79 -0.46
N ALA A 98 -11.60 -7.02 0.48
CA ALA A 98 -12.07 -5.97 1.38
C ALA A 98 -10.98 -5.58 2.42
N ASN A 99 -10.18 -6.55 2.85
CA ASN A 99 -9.10 -6.31 3.81
C ASN A 99 -7.69 -6.28 3.17
N GLY A 100 -7.60 -6.54 1.86
CA GLY A 100 -6.36 -6.45 1.09
C GLY A 100 -6.22 -5.19 0.24
N ALA A 101 -7.17 -4.26 0.31
CA ALA A 101 -7.15 -3.00 -0.44
C ALA A 101 -6.87 -1.81 0.48
N ALA A 102 -6.09 -0.85 0.00
CA ALA A 102 -5.84 0.41 0.70
C ALA A 102 -5.66 1.56 -0.29
N ILE A 103 -5.59 2.78 0.23
CA ILE A 103 -5.18 3.96 -0.54
C ILE A 103 -4.02 4.69 0.14
N LEU A 104 -3.20 5.34 -0.67
CA LEU A 104 -2.22 6.32 -0.21
C LEU A 104 -2.78 7.72 -0.39
N ILE A 105 -2.56 8.56 0.61
CA ILE A 105 -2.97 9.95 0.64
C ILE A 105 -1.72 10.79 0.88
N ASP A 106 -1.47 11.79 0.04
CA ASP A 106 -0.37 12.75 0.28
C ASP A 106 -0.73 13.60 1.51
N SER A 107 0.10 13.55 2.55
CA SER A 107 -0.19 14.17 3.84
C SER A 107 -0.13 15.71 3.84
N ARG A 108 0.37 16.34 2.76
CA ARG A 108 0.47 17.80 2.61
C ARG A 108 -0.76 18.35 1.91
N THR A 109 -1.29 17.61 0.95
CA THR A 109 -2.42 18.04 0.10
C THR A 109 -3.74 17.37 0.46
N ASN A 110 -3.70 16.25 1.19
CA ASN A 110 -4.83 15.37 1.49
C ASN A 110 -5.51 14.76 0.25
N LEU A 111 -4.84 14.77 -0.91
CA LEU A 111 -5.32 14.11 -2.11
C LEU A 111 -4.90 12.63 -2.11
N THR A 112 -5.76 11.79 -2.66
CA THR A 112 -5.43 10.38 -2.92
C THR A 112 -4.34 10.31 -3.97
N ALA A 113 -3.19 9.76 -3.59
CA ALA A 113 -2.01 9.62 -4.44
C ALA A 113 -1.97 8.27 -5.17
N ALA A 114 -2.48 7.21 -4.55
CA ALA A 114 -2.43 5.87 -5.14
C ALA A 114 -3.52 4.93 -4.58
N ALA A 115 -3.86 3.91 -5.36
CA ALA A 115 -4.61 2.74 -4.90
C ALA A 115 -3.66 1.54 -4.72
N LEU A 116 -3.91 0.71 -3.71
CA LEU A 116 -3.05 -0.40 -3.31
C LEU A 116 -3.80 -1.73 -3.22
N MET A 117 -3.11 -2.80 -3.60
CA MET A 117 -3.50 -4.19 -3.37
C MET A 117 -2.36 -4.91 -2.64
N PHE A 118 -2.58 -5.34 -1.39
CA PHE A 118 -1.57 -6.05 -0.61
C PHE A 118 -1.29 -7.45 -1.16
N ARG A 119 -0.01 -7.81 -1.27
CA ARG A 119 0.46 -9.03 -1.93
C ARG A 119 1.26 -9.95 -1.04
N ALA A 120 2.11 -9.40 -0.16
CA ALA A 120 2.92 -10.18 0.75
C ALA A 120 3.30 -9.38 2.00
N VAL A 121 3.72 -10.10 3.04
CA VAL A 121 4.54 -9.52 4.10
C VAL A 121 5.96 -9.44 3.55
N ALA A 122 6.57 -8.25 3.61
CA ALA A 122 7.96 -8.07 3.17
C ALA A 122 8.93 -8.27 4.34
N ASP A 123 10.18 -8.60 4.02
CA ASP A 123 11.27 -8.84 4.97
C ASP A 123 12.09 -7.56 5.35
#